data_AF-A0A972LCT8-F1
#
_entry.id   AF-A0A972LCT8-F1
#
_cell.length_a   1.000
_cell.length_b   1.000
_cell.length_c   1.000
_cell.angle_alpha   90.00
_cell.angle_beta   90.00
_cell.angle_gamma   90.00
#
_symmetry.space_group_name_H-M   'P 1'
#
loop_
_entity.id
_entity.type
_entity.pdbx_description
1 polymer ?
#
loop_
_entity_poly.entity_id
_entity_poly.type
_entity_poly.pdbx_seq_one_letter_code
_entity_poly.pdbx_strand_id
1 'polypeptide(L)'
;MSEQNQNGNNKIPLKPTTKVGWGETAADNFGYESDAERISKRGLEDWEMLEKMDESDNAIPYWFVAIFIVLLLVAVGLTFPFWGVRSGYERDWFDWGIVAGVAWCVAMAALIYYFVDYRYQHAEKVAKKDANNSPDNNSDKNTAVPKE
;
A
#
# COMPACT_ATOMS: atom_id res chain seq x y z
N MET A 1 60.48 17.26 34.80
CA MET A 1 59.36 16.31 34.96
C MET A 1 58.09 17.08 34.60
N SER A 2 57.70 17.07 33.34
CA SER A 2 56.67 17.94 32.79
C SER A 2 55.81 17.15 31.83
N GLU A 3 54.60 16.81 32.24
CA GLU A 3 53.51 16.38 31.36
C GLU A 3 52.20 16.49 32.16
N GLN A 4 51.52 17.63 32.02
CA GLN A 4 50.12 17.76 32.43
C GLN A 4 49.25 17.38 31.24
N ASN A 5 48.49 16.30 31.44
CA ASN A 5 47.61 15.66 30.47
C ASN A 5 46.38 16.54 30.21
N GLN A 6 46.47 17.42 29.21
CA GLN A 6 45.39 18.27 28.72
C GLN A 6 44.48 17.49 27.77
N ASN A 7 43.81 16.44 28.26
CA ASN A 7 42.70 15.82 27.54
C ASN A 7 41.38 16.33 28.16
N GLY A 8 41.17 17.64 28.01
CA GLY A 8 39.91 18.28 28.30
C GLY A 8 38.85 17.72 27.35
N ASN A 9 37.86 17.05 27.95
CA ASN A 9 36.62 16.63 27.31
C ASN A 9 35.91 17.84 26.68
N ASN A 10 36.32 18.27 25.48
CA ASN A 10 35.57 19.19 24.63
C ASN A 10 34.38 18.43 24.02
N LYS A 11 33.43 18.02 24.86
CA LYS A 11 32.12 17.61 24.39
C LYS A 11 31.36 18.89 24.07
N ILE A 12 31.18 19.14 22.79
CA ILE A 12 30.39 20.25 22.27
C ILE A 12 29.03 20.21 22.99
N PRO A 13 28.56 21.33 23.58
CA PRO A 13 27.26 21.34 24.25
C PRO A 13 26.17 20.99 23.23
N LEU A 14 25.56 19.83 23.42
CA LEU A 14 24.43 19.39 22.60
C LEU A 14 23.28 20.36 22.86
N LYS A 15 22.84 21.08 21.83
CA LYS A 15 21.65 21.91 21.93
C LYS A 15 20.47 20.98 22.22
N PRO A 16 19.58 21.33 23.17
CA PRO A 16 18.37 20.55 23.39
C PRO A 16 17.54 20.61 22.11
N THR A 17 17.35 19.45 21.47
CA THR A 17 16.50 19.34 20.30
C THR A 17 15.05 19.54 20.73
N THR A 18 14.29 20.25 19.92
CA THR A 18 12.87 20.48 20.19
C THR A 18 12.13 19.13 20.20
N LYS A 19 11.36 18.83 21.25
CA LYS A 19 10.50 17.64 21.26
C LYS A 19 9.31 17.90 20.34
N VAL A 20 9.31 17.27 19.17
CA VAL A 20 8.18 17.29 18.23
C VAL A 20 7.23 16.12 18.49
N GLY A 21 5.94 16.35 18.18
CA GLY A 21 4.92 15.32 18.22
C GLY A 21 5.06 14.31 17.09
N TRP A 22 4.28 13.24 17.16
CA TRP A 22 4.19 12.27 16.08
C TRP A 22 3.58 12.93 14.83
N GLY A 23 4.22 12.78 13.66
CA GLY A 23 3.79 13.41 12.40
C GLY A 23 4.27 14.85 12.18
N GLU A 24 5.15 15.37 13.04
CA GLU A 24 5.72 16.71 12.88
C GLU A 24 7.24 16.65 12.60
N THR A 25 7.68 17.35 11.54
CA THR A 25 9.10 17.56 11.28
C THR A 25 9.63 18.69 12.16
N ALA A 26 10.74 18.43 12.86
CA ALA A 26 11.38 19.45 13.68
C ALA A 26 12.03 20.52 12.80
N ALA A 27 11.67 21.78 13.01
CA ALA A 27 12.22 22.92 12.24
C ALA A 27 13.75 23.08 12.39
N ASP A 28 14.33 22.48 13.43
CA ASP A 28 15.77 22.47 13.69
C ASP A 28 16.49 21.27 13.03
N ASN A 29 15.80 20.44 12.24
CA ASN A 29 16.30 19.16 11.71
C ASN A 29 16.98 18.31 12.79
N PHE A 30 16.54 18.39 14.06
CA PHE A 30 17.18 17.76 15.22
C PHE A 30 18.67 18.13 15.41
N GLY A 31 19.07 19.32 14.97
CA GLY A 31 20.42 19.85 15.10
C GLY A 31 21.38 19.48 13.96
N TYR A 32 20.89 18.88 12.86
CA TYR A 32 21.69 18.65 11.65
C TYR A 32 21.63 19.86 10.71
N GLU A 33 22.65 20.04 9.84
CA GLU A 33 22.71 21.19 8.93
C GLU A 33 21.64 21.12 7.85
N SER A 34 21.22 19.90 7.49
CA SER A 34 20.17 19.67 6.50
C SER A 34 19.41 18.37 6.79
N ASP A 35 18.21 18.27 6.22
CA ASP A 35 17.41 17.05 6.26
C ASP A 35 18.13 15.87 5.57
N ALA A 36 18.86 16.11 4.48
CA ALA A 36 19.64 15.06 3.81
C ALA A 36 20.75 14.49 4.72
N GLU A 37 21.44 15.38 5.46
CA GLU A 37 22.45 14.96 6.43
C GLU A 37 21.81 14.18 7.59
N ARG A 38 20.67 14.65 8.11
CA ARG A 38 19.89 13.94 9.13
C ARG A 38 19.52 12.55 8.67
N ILE A 39 18.91 12.41 7.48
CA ILE A 39 18.46 11.12 6.96
C ILE A 39 19.64 10.16 6.82
N SER A 40 20.79 10.65 6.36
CA SER A 40 22.00 9.82 6.21
C SER A 40 22.61 9.35 7.54
N LYS A 41 22.54 10.17 8.60
CA LYS A 41 23.17 9.88 9.90
C LYS A 41 22.23 9.22 10.91
N ARG A 42 20.97 9.66 10.95
CA ARG A 42 19.94 9.23 11.91
C ARG A 42 18.94 8.25 11.31
N GLY A 43 18.73 8.27 9.99
CA GLY A 43 17.68 7.50 9.33
C GLY A 43 16.34 8.24 9.28
N LEU A 44 15.36 7.60 8.65
CA LEU A 44 13.97 8.05 8.61
C LEU A 44 13.25 7.61 9.89
N GLU A 45 12.40 8.48 10.44
CA GLU A 45 11.48 8.08 11.51
C GLU A 45 10.36 7.19 10.93
N ASP A 46 9.78 6.31 11.76
CA ASP A 46 8.81 5.27 11.32
C ASP A 46 7.61 5.86 10.57
N TRP A 47 7.20 7.07 10.93
CA TRP A 47 6.13 7.81 10.26
C TRP A 47 6.58 8.42 8.93
N GLU A 48 7.81 8.95 8.85
CA GLU A 48 8.38 9.47 7.61
C GLU A 48 8.53 8.34 6.58
N MET A 49 8.79 7.12 7.05
CA MET A 49 8.88 5.94 6.18
C MET A 49 7.53 5.62 5.53
N LEU A 50 6.44 5.68 6.30
CA LEU A 50 5.10 5.50 5.77
C LEU A 50 4.72 6.58 4.76
N GLU A 51 5.11 7.83 5.02
CA GLU A 51 4.82 8.97 4.14
C GLU A 51 5.64 8.95 2.83
N LYS A 52 6.83 8.34 2.88
CA LYS A 52 7.72 8.16 1.71
C LYS A 52 7.51 6.84 0.98
N MET A 53 6.69 5.94 1.52
CA MET A 53 6.39 4.68 0.86
C MET A 53 5.39 4.96 -0.26
N ASP A 54 5.79 4.68 -1.51
CA ASP A 54 4.84 4.72 -2.61
C ASP A 54 3.67 3.77 -2.29
N GLU A 55 2.45 4.27 -2.46
CA GLU A 55 1.24 3.46 -2.34
C GLU A 55 1.39 2.28 -3.31
N SER A 56 1.31 1.05 -2.79
CA SER A 56 1.48 -0.15 -3.60
C SER A 56 0.30 -0.30 -4.58
N ASP A 57 0.46 0.26 -5.78
CA ASP A 57 -0.50 0.21 -6.90
C ASP A 57 -0.59 -1.17 -7.59
N ASN A 58 0.02 -2.21 -7.01
CA ASN A 58 0.04 -3.53 -7.62
C ASN A 58 -1.32 -4.22 -7.51
N ALA A 59 -2.17 -3.97 -8.49
CA ALA A 59 -3.40 -4.72 -8.72
C ALA A 59 -3.10 -6.23 -8.87
N ILE A 60 -4.04 -7.06 -8.44
CA ILE A 60 -3.94 -8.51 -8.59
C ILE A 60 -3.84 -8.85 -10.09
N PRO A 61 -2.80 -9.56 -10.55
CA PRO A 61 -2.64 -9.88 -11.97
C PRO A 61 -3.80 -10.73 -12.50
N TYR A 62 -4.31 -10.39 -13.69
CA TYR A 62 -5.44 -11.12 -14.31
C TYR A 62 -5.16 -12.63 -14.51
N TRP A 63 -3.90 -13.02 -14.68
CA TRP A 63 -3.53 -14.44 -14.82
C TRP A 63 -3.77 -15.25 -13.54
N PHE A 64 -3.65 -14.64 -12.35
CA PHE A 64 -3.94 -15.29 -11.07
C PHE A 64 -5.42 -15.65 -10.96
N VAL A 65 -6.29 -14.74 -11.39
CA VAL A 65 -7.75 -14.96 -11.45
C VAL A 65 -8.08 -16.06 -12.45
N ALA A 66 -7.43 -16.09 -13.61
CA ALA A 66 -7.62 -17.15 -14.60
C ALA A 66 -7.25 -18.53 -14.04
N ILE A 67 -6.13 -18.66 -13.33
CA ILE A 67 -5.73 -19.92 -12.67
C ILE A 67 -6.76 -20.33 -11.62
N PHE A 68 -7.24 -19.39 -10.81
CA PHE A 68 -8.26 -19.69 -9.80
C PHE A 68 -9.54 -20.26 -10.41
N ILE A 69 -10.01 -19.67 -11.52
CA ILE A 69 -11.19 -20.17 -12.25
C ILE A 69 -10.93 -21.59 -12.79
N VAL A 70 -9.76 -21.84 -13.38
CA VAL A 70 -9.39 -23.17 -13.88
C VAL A 70 -9.37 -24.19 -12.74
N LEU A 71 -8.80 -23.85 -11.58
CA LEU A 71 -8.80 -24.73 -10.41
C LEU A 71 -10.22 -25.04 -9.92
N LEU A 72 -11.11 -24.05 -9.93
CA LEU A 72 -12.52 -24.23 -9.57
C LEU A 72 -13.21 -25.21 -10.54
N LEU A 73 -12.98 -25.06 -11.84
CA LEU A 73 -13.52 -25.98 -12.85
C LEU A 73 -12.96 -27.40 -12.69
N VAL A 74 -11.67 -27.54 -12.39
CA VAL A 74 -11.05 -28.86 -12.12
C VAL A 74 -11.64 -29.48 -10.86
N ALA A 75 -11.83 -28.72 -9.78
CA ALA A 75 -12.44 -29.20 -8.54
C ALA A 75 -13.88 -29.69 -8.74
N VAL A 76 -14.69 -28.92 -9.49
CA VAL A 76 -16.05 -29.34 -9.88
C VAL A 76 -15.99 -30.55 -10.81
N GLY A 77 -15.04 -30.58 -11.74
CA GLY A 77 -14.75 -31.70 -12.64
C GLY A 77 -14.48 -33.00 -11.89
N LEU A 78 -13.60 -32.98 -10.89
CA LEU A 78 -13.26 -34.14 -10.05
C LEU A 78 -14.42 -34.63 -9.18
N THR A 79 -15.41 -33.77 -8.90
CA THR A 79 -16.60 -34.16 -8.13
C THR A 79 -17.53 -35.08 -8.92
N PHE A 80 -17.52 -34.98 -10.26
CA PHE A 80 -18.37 -35.83 -11.10
C PHE A 80 -17.90 -37.30 -11.06
N PRO A 81 -18.84 -38.26 -11.17
CA PRO A 81 -18.58 -39.69 -11.04
C PRO A 81 -17.69 -40.30 -12.16
N PHE A 82 -17.11 -39.51 -13.07
CA PHE A 82 -16.23 -40.04 -14.12
C PHE A 82 -14.80 -40.32 -13.66
N TRP A 83 -14.32 -39.65 -12.61
CA TRP A 83 -12.94 -39.83 -12.10
C TRP A 83 -12.80 -40.90 -11.02
N GLY A 84 -13.90 -41.49 -10.55
CA GLY A 84 -13.81 -42.57 -9.57
C GLY A 84 -15.08 -42.73 -8.75
N VAL A 85 -15.87 -43.75 -9.09
CA VAL A 85 -16.88 -44.30 -8.20
C VAL A 85 -16.47 -45.72 -7.86
N ARG A 86 -16.51 -46.06 -6.56
CA ARG A 86 -16.27 -47.43 -6.10
C ARG A 86 -17.33 -48.34 -6.70
N SER A 87 -16.92 -49.49 -7.23
CA SER A 87 -17.86 -50.50 -7.76
C SER A 87 -18.92 -50.85 -6.71
N GLY A 88 -20.20 -50.69 -7.06
CA GLY A 88 -21.34 -50.96 -6.18
C GLY A 88 -21.93 -49.75 -5.46
N TYR A 89 -21.46 -48.54 -5.75
CA TYR A 89 -22.12 -47.29 -5.34
C TYR A 89 -22.54 -46.53 -6.61
N GLU A 90 -23.76 -46.02 -6.66
CA GLU A 90 -24.19 -45.08 -7.69
C GLU A 90 -24.31 -43.71 -7.02
N ARG A 91 -23.57 -42.73 -7.55
CA ARG A 91 -23.65 -41.35 -7.07
C ARG A 91 -24.42 -40.54 -8.10
N ASP A 92 -25.39 -39.77 -7.63
CA ASP A 92 -26.12 -38.85 -8.48
C ASP A 92 -25.17 -37.85 -9.14
N TRP A 93 -25.40 -37.62 -10.44
CA TRP A 93 -24.60 -36.72 -11.26
C TRP A 93 -24.75 -35.25 -10.84
N PHE A 94 -25.84 -34.93 -10.14
CA PHE A 94 -26.19 -33.59 -9.69
C PHE A 94 -26.41 -33.55 -8.17
N ASP A 95 -25.63 -32.71 -7.50
CA ASP A 95 -25.72 -32.47 -6.07
C ASP A 95 -25.92 -30.97 -5.82
N TRP A 96 -26.93 -30.62 -5.03
CA TRP A 96 -27.19 -29.23 -4.62
C TRP A 96 -26.02 -28.60 -3.87
N GLY A 97 -25.14 -29.41 -3.27
CA GLY A 97 -23.89 -28.96 -2.67
C GLY A 97 -22.93 -28.29 -3.67
N ILE A 98 -22.91 -28.73 -4.94
CA ILE A 98 -22.08 -28.11 -5.98
C ILE A 98 -22.62 -26.73 -6.32
N VAL A 99 -23.94 -26.63 -6.52
CA VAL A 99 -24.61 -25.35 -6.83
C VAL A 99 -24.44 -24.38 -5.67
N ALA A 100 -24.64 -24.85 -4.43
CA ALA A 100 -24.43 -24.05 -3.23
C ALA A 100 -22.96 -23.59 -3.09
N GLY A 101 -22.00 -24.46 -3.40
CA GLY A 101 -20.57 -24.12 -3.39
C GLY A 101 -20.20 -23.06 -4.43
N VAL A 102 -20.66 -23.21 -5.67
CA VAL A 102 -20.44 -22.21 -6.73
C VAL A 102 -21.09 -20.87 -6.36
N ALA A 103 -22.34 -20.89 -5.88
CA ALA A 103 -23.03 -19.69 -5.44
C ALA A 103 -22.30 -18.99 -4.29
N TRP A 104 -21.76 -19.74 -3.33
CA TRP A 104 -20.95 -19.21 -2.24
C TRP A 104 -19.66 -18.56 -2.74
N CYS A 105 -18.92 -19.23 -3.63
CA CYS A 105 -17.71 -18.66 -4.24
C CYS A 105 -18.00 -17.34 -4.97
N VAL A 106 -19.09 -17.27 -5.73
CA VAL A 106 -19.52 -16.04 -6.43
C VAL A 106 -19.90 -14.95 -5.42
N ALA A 107 -20.64 -15.29 -4.36
CA ALA A 107 -21.01 -14.34 -3.31
C ALA A 107 -19.79 -13.76 -2.58
N MET A 108 -18.81 -14.60 -2.24
CA MET A 108 -17.56 -14.18 -1.62
C MET A 108 -16.71 -13.34 -2.58
N ALA A 109 -16.62 -13.73 -3.85
CA ALA A 109 -15.91 -12.94 -4.86
C ALA A 109 -16.56 -11.56 -5.05
N ALA A 110 -17.89 -11.48 -5.09
CA ALA A 110 -18.63 -10.23 -5.16
C ALA A 110 -18.42 -9.36 -3.91
N LEU A 111 -18.39 -9.97 -2.73
CA LEU A 111 -18.12 -9.27 -1.47
C LEU A 111 -16.69 -8.71 -1.44
N ILE A 112 -15.69 -9.50 -1.82
CA ILE A 112 -14.30 -9.05 -1.92
C ILE A 112 -14.17 -7.93 -2.96
N TYR A 113 -14.77 -8.11 -4.15
CA TYR A 113 -14.80 -7.08 -5.19
C TYR A 113 -15.40 -5.78 -4.65
N TYR A 114 -16.53 -5.85 -3.94
CA TYR A 114 -17.14 -4.69 -3.31
C TYR A 114 -16.16 -4.03 -2.32
N PHE A 115 -15.53 -4.77 -1.41
CA PHE A 115 -14.61 -4.16 -0.44
C PHE A 115 -13.35 -3.56 -1.07
N VAL A 116 -12.84 -4.17 -2.14
CA VAL A 116 -11.68 -3.70 -2.89
C VAL A 116 -12.08 -2.46 -3.70
N ASP A 117 -12.95 -2.61 -4.69
CA ASP A 117 -13.31 -1.56 -5.64
C ASP A 117 -14.01 -0.36 -4.96
N TYR A 118 -14.91 -0.60 -4.00
CA TYR A 118 -15.60 0.47 -3.28
C TYR A 118 -14.63 1.30 -2.42
N ARG A 119 -13.60 0.70 -1.82
CA ARG A 119 -12.58 1.45 -1.08
C ARG A 119 -11.63 2.21 -2.01
N TYR A 120 -11.14 1.57 -3.07
CA TYR A 120 -10.21 2.20 -4.02
C TYR A 120 -10.86 3.41 -4.71
N GLN A 121 -12.13 3.29 -5.13
CA GLN A 121 -12.84 4.41 -5.73
C GLN A 121 -13.08 5.58 -4.76
N HIS A 122 -13.28 5.34 -3.46
CA HIS A 122 -13.39 6.42 -2.49
C HIS A 122 -12.05 7.11 -2.25
N ALA A 123 -10.95 6.36 -2.18
CA ALA A 123 -9.61 6.93 -2.06
C ALA A 123 -9.25 7.80 -3.27
N GLU A 124 -9.49 7.33 -4.50
CA GLU A 124 -9.27 8.11 -5.72
C GLU A 124 -10.18 9.36 -5.79
N LYS A 125 -11.45 9.24 -5.38
CA LYS A 125 -12.40 10.38 -5.41
C LYS A 125 -12.04 11.44 -4.36
N VAL A 126 -11.48 11.05 -3.23
CA VAL A 126 -10.95 11.98 -2.22
C VAL A 126 -9.69 12.65 -2.76
N ALA A 127 -8.72 11.88 -3.25
CA ALA A 127 -7.48 12.42 -3.84
C ALA A 127 -7.74 13.39 -5.01
N LYS A 128 -8.69 13.07 -5.91
CA LYS A 128 -9.09 13.97 -7.03
C LYS A 128 -9.84 15.22 -6.56
N LYS A 129 -10.55 15.16 -5.43
CA LYS A 129 -11.18 16.36 -4.83
C LYS A 129 -10.14 17.27 -4.20
N ASP A 130 -9.15 16.71 -3.51
CA ASP A 130 -8.09 17.48 -2.87
C ASP A 130 -7.18 18.14 -3.92
N ALA A 131 -6.85 17.43 -5.00
CA ALA A 131 -6.09 17.99 -6.13
C ALA A 131 -6.83 19.14 -6.87
N ASN A 132 -8.16 19.08 -7.00
CA ASN A 132 -8.94 20.16 -7.62
C ASN A 132 -9.21 21.35 -6.69
N ASN A 133 -9.07 21.17 -5.38
CA ASN A 133 -9.19 22.26 -4.39
C ASN A 133 -7.83 22.90 -4.06
N SER A 134 -6.74 22.43 -4.66
CA SER A 134 -5.41 23.06 -4.53
C SER A 134 -5.39 24.43 -5.24
N PRO A 135 -5.00 25.52 -4.56
CA PRO A 135 -5.14 26.89 -5.06
C PRO A 135 -4.11 27.30 -6.14
N ASP A 136 -3.31 26.36 -6.65
CA ASP A 136 -2.18 26.62 -7.56
C ASP A 136 -2.52 26.53 -9.07
N ASN A 137 -3.66 25.96 -9.47
CA ASN A 137 -4.02 25.77 -10.89
C ASN A 137 -4.76 26.96 -11.55
N ASN A 138 -4.52 28.21 -11.13
CA ASN A 138 -5.14 29.38 -11.78
C ASN A 138 -4.13 30.46 -12.21
N SER A 139 -2.83 30.18 -12.23
CA SER A 139 -1.81 31.12 -12.70
C SER A 139 -1.41 30.96 -14.17
N ASP A 140 -1.69 29.81 -14.81
CA ASP A 140 -0.99 29.45 -16.06
C ASP A 140 -1.79 29.67 -17.35
N LYS A 141 -2.98 30.29 -17.29
CA LYS A 141 -3.82 30.53 -18.49
C LYS A 141 -3.68 31.90 -19.16
N ASN A 142 -2.85 32.82 -18.67
CA ASN A 142 -2.80 34.21 -19.18
C ASN A 142 -1.50 34.65 -19.87
N THR A 143 -0.64 33.74 -20.33
CA THR A 143 0.57 34.09 -21.10
C THR A 143 0.57 33.50 -22.52
N ALA A 144 -0.52 33.71 -23.26
CA ALA A 144 -0.48 33.59 -24.71
C ALA A 144 0.13 34.88 -25.30
N VAL A 145 1.45 34.90 -25.45
CA VAL A 145 2.18 35.95 -26.19
C VAL A 145 1.84 35.83 -27.68
N PRO A 146 1.36 36.90 -28.35
CA PRO A 146 1.13 36.87 -29.79
C PRO A 146 2.47 36.84 -30.52
N LYS A 147 2.62 35.91 -31.47
CA LYS A 147 3.76 35.88 -32.39
C LYS A 147 3.48 36.87 -33.53
N GLU A 148 4.37 37.85 -33.68
CA GLU A 148 4.53 38.65 -34.90
C GLU A 148 5.18 37.84 -36.03
#